data_AF-A0A820RH59-F1
#
_entry.id   AF-A0A820RH59-F1
#
_cell.length_a   1.000
_cell.length_b   1.000
_cell.length_c   1.000
_cell.angle_alpha   90.00
_cell.angle_beta   90.00
_cell.angle_gamma   90.00
#
_symmetry.space_group_name_H-M   'P 1'
#
loop_
_entity.id
_entity.type
_entity.pdbx_description
1 polymer ?
#
loop_
_entity_poly.entity_id
_entity_poly.type
_entity_poly.pdbx_seq_one_letter_code
_entity_poly.pdbx_strand_id
1 'polypeptide(L)' 'MVKVWVQCDKNTSEKIKIGPDSDIDDLKQKIFGKADKGKYQATYKGHVLRPSAKVPQDTTDETSIIFSKIGDGPTPGL' A
#
# COMPACT_ATOMS: atom_id res chain seq x y z
N MET A 1 -15.45 -7.25 6.88
CA MET A 1 -14.92 -6.29 5.87
C MET A 1 -14.17 -5.21 6.63
N VAL A 2 -12.94 -4.90 6.23
CA VAL A 2 -12.09 -3.92 6.94
C VAL A 2 -11.89 -2.67 6.07
N LYS A 3 -11.91 -1.52 6.73
CA LYS A 3 -11.69 -0.22 6.11
C LYS A 3 -10.21 0.13 6.30
N VAL A 4 -9.49 0.28 5.20
CA VAL A 4 -8.07 0.62 5.22
C VAL A 4 -7.91 1.99 4.58
N TRP A 5 -7.21 2.88 5.27
CA TRP A 5 -6.76 4.14 4.74
C TRP A 5 -5.46 3.93 3.99
N VAL A 6 -5.44 4.34 2.73
CA VAL A 6 -4.30 4.22 1.85
C VAL A 6 -3.83 5.62 1.56
N GLN A 7 -2.60 5.93 1.92
CA GLN A 7 -1.98 7.19 1.54
C GLN A 7 -1.01 6.94 0.39
N CYS A 8 -1.33 7.51 -0.77
CA CYS A 8 -0.49 7.51 -1.96
C CYS A 8 0.13 8.90 -2.12
N ASP A 9 1.45 8.98 -1.94
CA ASP A 9 2.22 10.22 -1.99
C ASP A 9 1.73 11.30 -0.99
N LYS A 10 2.44 12.42 -0.85
CA LYS A 10 2.27 13.37 0.26
C LYS A 10 0.90 14.09 0.30
N ASN A 11 -0.01 13.83 -0.63
CA ASN A 11 -1.23 14.63 -0.79
C ASN A 11 -2.53 13.84 -1.06
N THR A 12 -2.49 12.51 -1.20
CA THR A 12 -3.70 11.76 -1.55
C THR A 12 -3.89 10.58 -0.60
N SER A 13 -4.94 10.64 0.22
CA SER A 13 -5.39 9.54 1.06
C SER A 13 -6.76 9.06 0.60
N GLU A 14 -6.88 7.79 0.23
CA GLU A 14 -8.14 7.16 -0.15
C GLU A 14 -8.51 6.06 0.83
N LYS A 15 -9.80 5.94 1.14
CA LYS A 15 -10.33 4.90 2.02
C LYS A 15 -10.86 3.74 1.19
N ILE A 16 -10.18 2.60 1.28
CA ILE A 16 -10.49 1.41 0.49
C ILE A 16 -11.04 0.33 1.40
N LYS A 17 -12.13 -0.31 0.96
CA LYS A 17 -12.69 -1.49 1.61
C LYS A 17 -12.07 -2.74 0.99
N ILE A 18 -11.43 -3.54 1.82
CA ILE A 18 -10.84 -4.81 1.42
C ILE A 18 -11.33 -5.96 2.31
N GLY A 19 -11.16 -7.18 1.80
CA GLY A 19 -11.40 -8.39 2.57
C GLY A 19 -10.33 -8.55 3.65
N PRO A 20 -10.64 -9.26 4.75
CA PRO A 20 -9.64 -9.57 5.78
C PRO A 20 -8.53 -10.53 5.33
N ASP A 21 -8.77 -11.22 4.22
CA ASP A 21 -7.80 -12.10 3.58
C ASP A 21 -7.19 -11.48 2.32
N SER A 22 -7.43 -10.19 2.06
CA SER A 22 -6.77 -9.49 0.97
C SER A 22 -5.30 -9.26 1.31
N ASP A 23 -4.44 -9.48 0.32
CA ASP A 23 -3.01 -9.23 0.41
C ASP A 23 -2.67 -7.78 0.01
N ILE A 24 -1.45 -7.37 0.33
CA ILE A 24 -0.93 -6.07 -0.07
C ILE A 24 -0.86 -5.94 -1.61
N ASP A 25 -0.61 -7.03 -2.33
CA ASP A 25 -0.60 -7.03 -3.80
C ASP A 25 -1.99 -6.73 -4.38
N ASP A 26 -3.06 -7.33 -3.83
CA ASP A 26 -4.45 -7.06 -4.20
C ASP A 26 -4.82 -5.59 -3.92
N LEU A 27 -4.44 -5.10 -2.74
CA LEU A 27 -4.63 -3.70 -2.36
C LEU A 27 -3.93 -2.75 -3.33
N LYS A 28 -2.65 -3.00 -3.66
CA LYS A 28 -1.90 -2.22 -4.66
C LYS A 28 -2.57 -2.25 -6.03
N GLN A 29 -3.00 -3.43 -6.47
CA GLN A 29 -3.66 -3.58 -7.75
C GLN A 29 -4.98 -2.81 -7.81
N LYS A 30 -5.68 -2.67 -6.67
CA LYS A 30 -6.93 -1.91 -6.59
C LYS A 30 -6.71 -0.39 -6.60
N ILE A 31 -5.61 0.08 -5.99
CA ILE A 31 -5.24 1.51 -5.95
C ILE A 31 -4.59 1.96 -7.27
N PHE A 32 -3.55 1.24 -7.70
CA PHE A 32 -2.64 1.63 -8.78
C PHE A 32 -2.93 0.90 -10.10
N GLY A 33 -3.74 -0.16 -10.07
CA GLY A 33 -3.87 -1.08 -11.19
C GLY A 33 -2.73 -2.09 -11.31
N LYS A 34 -2.86 -3.03 -12.26
CA LYS A 34 -1.85 -4.09 -12.51
C LYS A 34 -0.52 -3.55 -13.01
N ALA A 35 -0.51 -2.42 -13.71
CA ALA A 35 0.68 -1.87 -14.38
C ALA A 35 1.66 -1.22 -13.40
N ASP A 36 1.16 -0.68 -12.30
CA ASP A 36 1.95 0.15 -11.39
C ASP A 36 2.19 -0.49 -10.02
N LYS A 37 1.55 -1.62 -9.69
CA LYS A 37 1.73 -2.30 -8.39
C LYS A 37 3.20 -2.63 -8.02
N GLY A 38 4.05 -2.89 -9.02
CA GLY A 38 5.47 -3.16 -8.82
C GLY A 38 6.32 -1.92 -8.53
N LYS A 39 5.78 -0.72 -8.80
CA LYS A 39 6.46 0.56 -8.60
C LYS A 39 6.13 1.21 -7.27
N TYR A 40 5.31 0.59 -6.41
CA TYR A 40 4.97 1.15 -5.10
C TYR A 40 5.30 0.16 -4.00
N GLN A 41 5.91 0.63 -2.92
CA GLN A 41 6.18 -0.10 -1.70
C GLN A 41 5.16 0.31 -0.65
N ALA A 42 4.54 -0.68 -0.01
CA ALA A 42 3.61 -0.47 1.09
C ALA A 42 4.41 -0.42 2.39
N THR A 43 4.15 0.58 3.21
CA THR A 43 4.75 0.76 4.53
C THR A 43 3.64 0.93 5.54
N TYR A 44 3.73 0.22 6.64
CA TYR A 44 2.76 0.26 7.73
C TYR A 44 3.49 0.34 9.05
N LYS A 45 3.17 1.36 9.86
CA LYS A 45 3.85 1.66 11.14
C LYS A 45 5.39 1.69 11.01
N GLY A 46 5.92 2.19 9.89
CA GLY A 46 7.36 2.24 9.61
C GLY A 46 7.97 0.93 9.11
N HIS A 47 7.19 -0.15 8.99
CA HIS A 47 7.64 -1.43 8.45
C HIS A 47 7.21 -1.60 7.00
N VAL A 48 8.15 -1.95 6.13
CA VAL A 48 7.87 -2.29 4.73
C VAL A 48 7.13 -3.62 4.68
N LEU A 49 5.94 -3.58 4.09
CA LEU A 49 5.12 -4.76 3.88
C LEU A 49 5.48 -5.43 2.55
N ARG A 50 5.61 -6.76 2.60
CA ARG A 50 5.78 -7.57 1.39
C ARG A 50 4.48 -7.60 0.58
N PRO A 51 4.53 -7.69 -0.75
CA PRO A 51 3.33 -7.80 -1.58
C PRO A 51 2.49 -9.04 -1.24
N SER A 52 3.14 -10.15 -0.90
CA SER A 52 2.49 -11.39 -0.45
C SER A 52 2.08 -11.37 1.04
N ALA A 53 2.29 -10.27 1.75
CA ALA A 53 1.83 -10.15 3.13
C ALA A 53 0.34 -9.81 3.14
N LYS A 54 -0.38 -10.32 4.14
CA LYS A 54 -1.75 -9.90 4.42
C LYS A 54 -1.78 -8.42 4.77
N VAL A 55 -2.85 -7.75 4.37
CA VAL A 55 -3.06 -6.36 4.77
C VAL A 55 -3.24 -6.32 6.29
N PRO A 56 -2.42 -5.55 7.04
CA PRO A 56 -2.55 -5.45 8.48
C PRO A 56 -3.94 -4.94 8.84
N GLN A 57 -4.48 -5.51 9.91
CA GLN A 57 -5.77 -5.10 10.46
C GLN A 57 -5.54 -4.71 11.89
N ASP A 58 -5.51 -3.42 12.16
CA ASP A 58 -5.64 -2.97 13.54
C ASP A 58 -7.06 -3.25 14.02
N THR A 59 -7.18 -3.65 15.28
CA THR A 59 -8.45 -3.67 16.02
C THR A 59 -9.02 -2.27 16.24
N THR A 60 -8.22 -1.24 15.98
CA THR A 60 -8.63 0.16 15.88
C THR A 60 -9.06 0.41 14.44
N ASP A 61 -10.28 0.91 14.23
CA ASP A 61 -11.06 1.01 12.96
C ASP A 61 -10.36 1.64 11.74
N GLU A 62 -9.09 2.04 11.87
CA GLU A 62 -8.31 2.82 10.92
C GLU A 62 -6.89 2.27 10.77
N THR A 63 -6.70 1.34 9.83
CA THR A 63 -5.37 0.92 9.39
C THR A 63 -4.88 1.87 8.31
N SER A 64 -3.76 2.57 8.54
CA SER A 64 -3.15 3.48 7.56
C SER A 64 -1.92 2.86 6.91
N ILE A 65 -1.98 2.64 5.60
CA ILE A 65 -0.88 2.09 4.81
C ILE A 65 -0.38 3.16 3.85
N ILE A 66 0.91 3.41 3.91
CA ILE A 66 1.57 4.42 3.09
C ILE A 66 2.20 3.71 1.90
N PHE A 67 1.87 4.16 0.70
CA PHE A 67 2.45 3.68 -0.53
C PHE A 67 3.42 4.71 -1.08
N SER A 68 4.68 4.32 -1.19
CA SER A 68 5.76 5.15 -1.70
C SER A 68 6.29 4.56 -2.99
N LYS A 69 6.55 5.40 -4.00
CA LYS A 69 7.05 4.95 -5.30
C LYS A 69 8.49 4.44 -5.18
N ILE A 70 8.71 3.22 -5.62
CA ILE A 70 10.01 2.54 -5.71
C ILE A 70 10.69 3.06 -6.98
N GLY A 71 11.85 3.69 -6.84
CA GLY A 71 12.60 4.23 -7.98
C GLY A 71 12.52 5.75 -8.19
N ASP A 72 11.99 6.51 -7.23
CA ASP A 72 12.18 7.98 -7.16
C ASP A 72 13.49 8.38 -6.44
N GLY A 73 14.38 7.41 -6.21
CA GLY A 73 15.79 7.67 -5.93
C GLY A 73 16.52 7.89 -7.26
N PRO A 74 17.61 8.69 -7.30
CA PRO A 74 18.34 8.92 -8.54
C PRO A 74 18.69 7.57 -9.14
N THR A 75 18.21 7.29 -10.34
CA THR A 75 18.73 6.20 -11.16
C THR A 75 20.25 6.36 -11.12
N PRO A 76 21.05 5.42 -10.57
CA PRO A 76 22.48 5.49 -10.79
C PRO A 76 22.65 5.42 -12.31
N GLY A 77 23.03 6.56 -12.88
CA GLY A 77 23.24 6.73 -14.31
C GLY A 77 24.18 5.63 -14.78
N LEU A 78 23.74 4.94 -15.83
CA LEU A 78 24.52 3.94 -16.54
C LEU A 78 25.58 4.65 -17.40
#